data_AF-A0A3N5H1U1-F1
#
_entry.id   AF-A0A3N5H1U1-F1
#
_cell.length_a   1.000
_cell.length_b   1.000
_cell.length_c   1.000
_cell.angle_alpha   90.00
_cell.angle_beta   90.00
_cell.angle_gamma   90.00
#
_symmetry.space_group_name_H-M   'P 1'
#
loop_
_entity.id
_entity.type
_entity.pdbx_description
1 polymer ?
#
loop_
_entity_poly.entity_id
_entity_poly.type
_entity_poly.pdbx_seq_one_letter_code
_entity_poly.pdbx_strand_id
1 'polypeptide(L)'
;MTTVYHLDGADLRMTHYCAARNQPRLRAVRFDEAQGSAEFTLVDVTGVGPKNPGHVQGFFVRLLDSDRLNLRFTFGGGSGPGGVENILVRRVRQG
;
A
#
# COMPACT_ATOMS: atom_id res chain seq x y z
N MET A 1 -0.91 12.57 0.66
CA MET A 1 -0.52 11.15 0.50
C MET A 1 -1.58 10.49 -0.36
N THR A 2 -1.16 9.65 -1.30
CA THR A 2 -2.07 9.02 -2.28
C THR A 2 -1.51 7.65 -2.67
N THR A 3 -2.36 6.65 -2.84
CA THR A 3 -1.99 5.34 -3.41
C THR A 3 -2.66 5.18 -4.76
N VAL A 4 -1.88 4.80 -5.77
CA VAL A 4 -2.37 4.58 -7.15
C VAL A 4 -2.07 3.15 -7.55
N TYR A 5 -3.04 2.48 -8.16
CA TYR A 5 -2.91 1.13 -8.68
C TYR A 5 -3.05 1.16 -10.20
N HIS A 6 -2.33 0.29 -10.89
CA HIS A 6 -2.47 0.10 -12.34
C HIS A 6 -2.03 -1.31 -12.72
N LEU A 7 -2.47 -1.79 -13.88
CA LEU A 7 -1.93 -3.00 -14.49
C LEU A 7 -0.70 -2.63 -15.32
N ASP A 8 0.37 -3.41 -15.15
CA ASP A 8 1.60 -3.39 -15.94
C ASP A 8 1.74 -4.77 -16.59
N GLY A 9 1.16 -4.93 -17.79
CA GLY A 9 0.93 -6.25 -18.37
C GLY A 9 0.01 -7.10 -17.48
N ALA A 10 0.51 -8.25 -17.02
CA ALA A 10 -0.21 -9.14 -16.11
C ALA A 10 -0.04 -8.76 -14.63
N ASP A 11 0.86 -7.84 -14.31
CA ASP A 11 1.17 -7.47 -12.92
C ASP A 11 0.25 -6.35 -12.43
N LEU A 12 -0.45 -6.57 -11.32
CA LEU A 12 -1.07 -5.48 -10.58
C LEU A 12 -0.02 -4.74 -9.77
N ARG A 13 0.22 -3.49 -10.15
CA ARG A 13 1.18 -2.58 -9.51
C ARG A 13 0.48 -1.60 -8.59
N MET A 14 1.22 -1.15 -7.59
CA MET A 14 0.81 -0.08 -6.69
C MET A 14 1.98 0.88 -6.49
N THR A 15 1.73 2.18 -6.57
CA THR A 15 2.67 3.21 -6.13
C THR A 15 2.04 3.99 -5.00
N HIS A 16 2.76 4.08 -3.88
CA HIS A 16 2.34 4.88 -2.74
C HIS A 16 3.15 6.17 -2.67
N TYR A 17 2.48 7.32 -2.74
CA TYR A 17 3.10 8.63 -2.58
C TYR A 17 3.09 9.02 -1.09
N CYS A 18 4.14 8.59 -0.38
CA CYS A 18 4.31 8.81 1.05
C CYS A 18 4.32 10.31 1.39
N ALA A 19 3.86 10.65 2.60
CA ALA A 19 4.06 11.99 3.15
C ALA A 19 5.56 12.36 3.29
N ALA A 20 6.43 11.36 3.46
CA ALA A 20 7.88 11.48 3.53
C ALA A 20 8.56 11.86 2.19
N ARG A 21 7.79 12.17 1.14
CA ARG A 21 8.27 12.54 -0.21
C ARG A 21 9.10 11.46 -0.93
N ASN A 22 8.91 10.20 -0.55
CA ASN A 22 9.37 9.03 -1.29
C ASN A 22 8.19 8.31 -1.96
N GLN A 23 8.46 7.44 -2.93
CA GLN A 23 7.45 6.73 -3.70
C GLN A 23 7.76 5.23 -3.81
N PRO A 24 7.39 4.41 -2.81
CA PRO A 24 7.46 2.96 -2.90
C PRO A 24 6.61 2.44 -4.05
N ARG A 25 7.20 1.58 -4.87
CA ARG A 25 6.52 0.84 -5.94
C ARG A 25 6.44 -0.63 -5.54
N LEU A 26 5.21 -1.12 -5.41
CA LEU A 26 4.90 -2.48 -4.98
C LEU A 26 4.24 -3.26 -6.12
N ARG A 27 4.33 -4.58 -6.05
CA ARG A 27 3.63 -5.52 -6.94
C ARG A 27 2.77 -6.47 -6.10
N ALA A 28 1.58 -6.79 -6.59
CA ALA A 28 0.78 -7.85 -6.00
C ALA A 28 1.54 -9.20 -6.09
N VAL A 29 1.55 -9.93 -5.00
CA VAL A 29 2.20 -11.26 -4.89
C VAL A 29 1.19 -12.36 -4.58
N ARG A 30 0.00 -12.00 -4.10
CA ARG A 30 -1.08 -12.93 -3.80
C ARG A 30 -2.43 -12.25 -4.00
N PHE A 31 -3.37 -13.02 -4.54
CA PHE A 31 -4.79 -12.69 -4.61
C PHE A 31 -5.59 -13.78 -3.92
N ASP A 32 -6.64 -13.37 -3.22
CA ASP A 32 -7.67 -14.27 -2.70
C ASP A 32 -9.02 -13.71 -3.17
N GLU A 33 -9.51 -14.25 -4.28
CA GLU A 33 -10.77 -13.81 -4.90
C GLU A 33 -11.97 -14.09 -4.00
N ALA A 34 -11.98 -15.23 -3.29
CA ALA A 34 -13.05 -15.60 -2.38
C ALA A 34 -13.17 -14.62 -1.21
N GLN A 35 -12.06 -14.05 -0.76
CA GLN A 35 -12.03 -13.02 0.28
C GLN A 35 -12.02 -11.58 -0.24
N GLY A 36 -11.93 -11.37 -1.55
CA GLY A 36 -11.81 -10.07 -2.19
C GLY A 36 -10.56 -9.30 -1.74
N SER A 37 -9.40 -9.98 -1.66
CA SER A 37 -8.18 -9.39 -1.11
C SER A 37 -6.93 -9.59 -1.97
N ALA A 38 -5.95 -8.71 -1.78
CA ALA A 38 -4.65 -8.76 -2.43
C ALA A 38 -3.53 -8.32 -1.47
N GLU A 39 -2.37 -8.98 -1.58
CA GLU A 39 -1.14 -8.62 -0.87
C GLU A 39 -0.09 -8.13 -1.86
N PHE A 40 0.60 -7.06 -1.48
CA PHE A 40 1.61 -6.37 -2.26
C PHE A 40 2.92 -6.29 -1.49
N THR A 41 4.03 -6.48 -2.20
CA THR A 41 5.39 -6.39 -1.66
C THR A 41 6.20 -5.35 -2.43
N LEU A 42 7.10 -4.66 -1.73
CA LEU A 42 8.04 -3.70 -2.30
C LEU A 42 8.86 -4.31 -3.43
N VAL A 43 8.91 -3.60 -4.56
CA VAL A 43 9.83 -3.86 -5.65
C VAL A 43 11.03 -2.92 -5.53
N ASP A 44 10.75 -1.62 -5.40
CA ASP A 44 11.77 -0.60 -5.15
C ASP A 44 11.14 0.69 -4.59
N VAL A 45 11.97 1.69 -4.31
CA VAL A 45 11.55 2.99 -3.80
C VAL A 45 12.36 4.12 -4.44
N THR A 46 11.69 5.20 -4.83
CA THR A 46 12.34 6.45 -5.28
C THR A 46 12.20 7.54 -4.22
N GLY A 47 13.10 8.52 -4.22
CA GLY A 47 13.04 9.68 -3.31
C GLY A 47 13.37 9.39 -1.84
N VAL A 48 13.95 8.21 -1.56
CA VAL A 48 14.46 7.85 -0.23
C VAL A 48 15.88 8.40 -0.03
N GLY A 49 16.20 8.79 1.20
CA GLY A 49 17.53 9.24 1.59
C GLY A 49 17.73 9.21 3.11
N PRO A 50 18.92 9.61 3.62
CA PRO A 50 19.27 9.48 5.04
C PRO A 50 18.33 10.21 6.01
N LYS A 51 17.67 11.28 5.54
CA LYS A 51 16.74 12.09 6.35
C LYS A 51 15.29 11.58 6.31
N ASN A 52 14.95 10.70 5.37
CA ASN A 52 13.61 10.14 5.19
C ASN A 52 13.67 8.64 4.82
N PRO A 53 14.38 7.81 5.61
CA PRO A 53 14.60 6.41 5.26
C PRO A 53 13.32 5.56 5.38
N GLY A 54 12.35 6.03 6.17
CA GLY A 54 11.07 5.38 6.38
C GLY A 54 10.18 5.37 5.14
N HIS A 55 9.69 4.20 4.75
CA HIS A 55 8.80 4.02 3.61
C HIS A 55 7.96 2.73 3.72
N VAL A 56 6.91 2.64 2.90
CA VAL A 56 6.06 1.44 2.81
C VAL A 56 6.86 0.28 2.22
N GLN A 57 6.83 -0.86 2.90
CA GLN A 57 7.46 -2.14 2.52
C GLN A 57 6.43 -3.14 1.98
N GLY A 58 5.19 -3.04 2.45
CA GLY A 58 4.14 -3.96 2.11
C GLY A 58 2.78 -3.32 2.26
N PHE A 59 1.81 -3.86 1.53
CA PHE A 59 0.45 -3.38 1.56
C PHE A 59 -0.53 -4.52 1.35
N PHE A 60 -1.58 -4.55 2.14
CA PHE A 60 -2.70 -5.45 1.98
C PHE A 60 -3.98 -4.63 1.82
N VAL A 61 -4.85 -5.08 0.92
CA VAL A 61 -6.19 -4.53 0.72
C VAL A 61 -7.20 -5.66 0.70
N ARG A 62 -8.33 -5.44 1.37
CA ARG A 62 -9.51 -6.30 1.28
C ARG A 62 -10.76 -5.47 1.08
N LEU A 63 -11.54 -5.84 0.06
CA LEU A 63 -12.90 -5.37 -0.11
C LEU A 63 -13.79 -6.14 0.88
N LEU A 64 -14.37 -5.41 1.84
CA LEU A 64 -15.28 -6.02 2.81
C LEU A 64 -16.70 -6.06 2.26
N ASP A 65 -17.11 -4.98 1.59
CA ASP A 65 -18.36 -4.83 0.85
C ASP A 65 -18.25 -3.63 -0.11
N SER A 66 -19.37 -3.24 -0.74
CA SER A 66 -19.44 -2.16 -1.73
C SER A 66 -18.99 -0.77 -1.23
N ASP A 67 -18.99 -0.55 0.08
CA ASP A 67 -18.70 0.73 0.71
C ASP A 67 -17.56 0.67 1.74
N ARG A 68 -16.91 -0.49 1.94
CA ARG A 68 -15.86 -0.64 2.95
C ARG A 68 -14.63 -1.40 2.46
N LEU A 69 -13.46 -0.87 2.79
CA LEU A 69 -12.16 -1.50 2.59
C LEU A 69 -11.43 -1.65 3.92
N ASN A 70 -10.72 -2.76 4.10
CA ASN A 70 -9.68 -2.88 5.11
C ASN A 70 -8.31 -2.78 4.42
N LEU A 71 -7.49 -1.84 4.87
CA LEU A 71 -6.14 -1.61 4.38
C LEU A 71 -5.16 -1.92 5.50
N ARG A 72 -4.04 -2.56 5.17
CA ARG A 72 -2.93 -2.72 6.10
C ARG A 72 -1.63 -2.33 5.43
N PHE A 73 -0.96 -1.34 5.99
CA PHE A 73 0.37 -0.90 5.55
C PHE A 73 1.44 -1.48 6.48
N THR A 74 2.52 -1.97 5.89
CA THR A 74 3.75 -2.33 6.61
C THR A 74 4.83 -1.30 6.25
N PHE A 75 5.43 -0.67 7.25
CA PHE A 75 6.46 0.35 7.11
C PHE A 75 7.82 -0.16 7.59
N GLY A 76 8.88 0.35 6.98
CA GLY A 76 10.26 0.01 7.34
C GLY A 76 11.26 0.95 6.66
N GLY A 77 12.51 0.51 6.53
CA GLY A 77 13.59 1.24 5.84
C GLY A 77 14.43 2.16 6.73
N GLY A 78 13.94 2.54 7.91
CA GLY A 78 14.74 3.24 8.93
C GLY A 78 15.57 2.31 9.82
N SER A 79 16.37 2.89 10.72
CA SER A 79 17.16 2.15 11.72
C SER A 79 16.35 1.64 12.92
N GLY A 80 15.10 2.10 13.06
CA GLY A 80 14.16 1.65 14.09
C GLY A 80 13.36 0.42 13.67
N PRO A 81 12.56 -0.15 14.59
CA PRO A 81 11.64 -1.23 14.25
C PRO A 81 10.64 -0.76 13.18
N GLY A 82 10.25 -1.68 12.30
CA GLY A 82 9.17 -1.44 11.35
C GLY A 82 7.83 -1.19 12.05
N GLY A 83 6.83 -0.80 11.27
CA GLY A 83 5.48 -0.51 11.79
C GLY A 83 4.41 -1.20 10.97
N VAL A 84 3.26 -1.44 11.59
CA VAL A 84 2.04 -1.90 10.90
C VAL A 84 0.91 -0.94 11.23
N GLU A 85 0.22 -0.45 10.20
CA GLU A 85 -0.97 0.37 10.34
C GLU A 85 -2.16 -0.34 9.69
N ASN A 86 -3.27 -0.45 10.42
CA ASN A 86 -4.52 -1.01 9.90
C ASN A 86 -5.55 0.11 9.80
N ILE A 87 -6.19 0.24 8.64
CA ILE A 87 -7.12 1.33 8.33
C ILE A 87 -8.40 0.74 7.75
N LEU A 88 -9.53 1.02 8.39
CA LEU A 88 -10.84 0.76 7.82
C LEU A 88 -11.32 2.01 7.08
N VAL A 89 -11.48 1.90 5.76
CA VAL A 89 -11.99 2.98 4.91
C VAL A 89 -13.45 2.71 4.61
N ARG A 90 -14.29 3.74 4.71
CA ARG A 90 -15.70 3.70 4.31
C ARG A 90 -15.97 4.76 3.26
N ARG A 91 -16.71 4.42 2.20
CA ARG A 91 -17.21 5.38 1.22
C ARG A 91 -18.14 6.38 1.91
N VAL A 92 -17.88 7.67 1.72
CA VAL A 92 -18.80 8.74 2.09
C VAL A 92 -19.56 9.15 0.82
N ARG A 93 -20.89 9.14 0.87
CA ARG A 93 -21.73 9.65 -0.21
C ARG A 93 -21.95 11.14 0.06
N GLN A 94 -21.58 12.00 -0.87
CA GLN A 94 -22.02 13.39 -0.82
C GLN A 94 -23.50 13.41 -1.20
N GLY A 95 -24.33 13.93 -0.29
CA GLY A 95 -25.76 14.14 -0.52
C GLY A 95 -26.01 15.34 -1.40
#